data_AF-A0A026X3A9-F1
#
_entry.id   AF-A0A026X3A9-F1
#
_cell.length_a   1.000
_cell.length_b   1.000
_cell.length_c   1.000
_cell.angle_alpha   90.00
_cell.angle_beta   90.00
_cell.angle_gamma   90.00
#
_symmetry.space_group_name_H-M   'P 1'
#
loop_
_entity.id
_entity.type
_entity.pdbx_description
1 polymer ?
#
loop_
_entity_poly.entity_id
_entity_poly.type
_entity_poly.pdbx_seq_one_letter_code
_entity_poly.pdbx_strand_id
1 'polypeptide(L)' 'NSLSGKNFDSSEICKNYLKQFVAQKIGNFYINGIVELPQRWQKVIDKYSAYIDE' A
#
# COMPACT_ATOMS: atom_id res chain seq x y z
N ASN A 1 -0.37 7.72 5.17
CA ASN A 1 0.88 7.53 4.39
C ASN A 1 2.08 7.72 5.33
N SER A 2 2.95 6.71 5.51
CA SER A 2 4.10 6.77 6.45
C SER A 2 5.26 7.62 5.94
N LEU A 3 5.31 7.90 4.63
CA LEU A 3 6.35 8.69 3.97
C LEU A 3 6.01 10.19 3.92
N SER A 4 4.79 10.59 4.25
CA SER A 4 4.35 11.98 4.15
C SER A 4 5.20 12.89 5.02
N GLY A 5 5.82 13.91 4.42
CA GLY A 5 6.68 14.89 5.10
C GLY A 5 8.06 14.38 5.52
N LYS A 6 8.45 13.15 5.17
CA LYS A 6 9.80 12.63 5.44
C LYS A 6 10.77 12.99 4.33
N ASN A 7 11.91 13.56 4.70
CA ASN A 7 13.08 13.69 3.84
C ASN A 7 14.13 12.67 4.27
N PHE A 8 14.90 12.16 3.31
CA PHE A 8 15.97 11.20 3.57
C PHE A 8 17.29 11.77 3.07
N ASP A 9 18.29 11.84 3.95
CA ASP A 9 19.60 12.43 3.63
C ASP A 9 20.46 11.53 2.73
N SER A 10 20.08 10.26 2.58
CA SER A 10 20.75 9.32 1.68
C SER A 10 19.86 8.16 1.25
N SER A 11 20.24 7.51 0.14
CA SER A 11 19.59 6.28 -0.33
C SER A 11 19.66 5.15 0.71
N GLU A 12 20.74 5.08 1.49
CA GLU A 12 20.92 4.04 2.51
C GLU A 12 19.91 4.20 3.65
N ILE A 13 19.69 5.43 4.12
CA ILE A 13 18.68 5.73 5.14
C ILE A 13 17.27 5.41 4.61
N CYS A 14 16.98 5.75 3.36
CA CYS A 14 15.70 5.42 2.72
C CYS A 14 15.48 3.89 2.64
N LYS A 15 16.48 3.13 2.21
CA LYS A 15 16.40 1.66 2.15
C LYS A 15 16.18 1.04 3.53
N ASN A 16 16.90 1.52 4.55
CA ASN A 16 16.78 1.01 5.91
C ASN A 16 15.40 1.33 6.51
N TYR A 17 14.88 2.52 6.24
CA TYR A 17 13.50 2.87 6.58
C TYR A 17 12.49 1.93 5.93
N LEU A 18 12.61 1.66 4.63
CA LEU A 18 11.71 0.73 3.92
C LEU A 18 11.79 -0.69 4.47
N LYS A 19 12.99 -1.20 4.76
CA LYS A 19 13.17 -2.53 5.38
C LYS A 19 12.44 -2.61 6.73
N GLN A 20 12.62 -1.61 7.59
CA GLN A 20 11.94 -1.56 8.89
C GLN A 20 10.43 -1.44 8.73
N PHE A 21 9.96 -0.57 7.82
CA PHE A 21 8.54 -0.40 7.55
C PHE A 21 7.87 -1.70 7.13
N VAL A 22 8.49 -2.45 6.21
CA VAL A 22 8.00 -3.76 5.76
C VAL A 22 8.05 -4.79 6.88
N ALA A 23 9.16 -4.86 7.64
CA ALA A 23 9.30 -5.81 8.76
C ALA A 23 8.29 -5.58 9.89
N GLN A 24 7.82 -4.34 10.09
CA GLN A 24 6.79 -4.01 11.07
C GLN A 24 5.36 -4.37 10.62
N LYS A 25 5.15 -4.66 9.34
CA LYS A 25 3.82 -5.08 8.86
C LYS A 25 3.59 -6.54 9.24
N ILE A 26 2.67 -6.73 10.19
CA ILE A 26 2.13 -8.05 10.57
C ILE A 26 1.54 -8.71 9.31
N GLY A 27 1.61 -10.04 9.21
CA GLY A 27 1.13 -10.80 8.04
C GLY A 27 -0.30 -10.44 7.58
N ASN A 28 -1.18 -10.06 8.51
CA ASN A 28 -2.54 -9.60 8.19
C ASN A 28 -2.57 -8.36 7.29
N PHE A 29 -1.56 -7.49 7.30
CA PHE A 29 -1.51 -6.32 6.43
C PHE A 29 -1.57 -6.72 4.94
N TYR A 30 -0.80 -7.73 4.56
CA TYR A 30 -0.77 -8.24 3.19
C TYR A 30 -2.01 -9.07 2.86
N ILE A 31 -2.48 -9.88 3.81
CA ILE A 31 -3.71 -10.68 3.66
C ILE A 31 -4.90 -9.76 3.41
N ASN A 32 -5.06 -8.70 4.21
CA ASN A 32 -6.16 -7.76 4.08
C ASN A 32 -6.16 -7.11 2.68
N GLY A 33 -4.99 -6.70 2.17
CA GLY A 33 -4.89 -6.16 0.82
C GLY A 33 -5.31 -7.14 -0.29
N ILE A 34 -5.03 -8.44 -0.12
CA ILE A 34 -5.48 -9.49 -1.05
C ILE A 34 -6.99 -9.72 -0.93
N VAL A 35 -7.51 -9.76 0.30
CA VAL A 35 -8.94 -9.97 0.58
C VAL A 35 -9.80 -8.80 0.09
N GLU A 36 -9.25 -7.60 -0.06
CA GLU A 36 -9.94 -6.45 -0.66
C GLU A 36 -10.10 -6.55 -2.19
N LEU A 37 -9.36 -7.42 -2.88
CA LEU A 37 -9.37 -7.49 -4.35
C LEU A 37 -10.75 -7.77 -4.96
N PRO A 38 -11.56 -8.72 -4.46
CA PRO A 38 -12.91 -8.95 -5.00
C PRO A 38 -13.80 -7.72 -4.93
N GLN A 39 -13.75 -6.96 -3.83
CA GLN A 39 -14.51 -5.72 -3.69
C GLN A 39 -14.05 -4.66 -4.70
N ARG A 40 -12.73 -4.54 -4.93
CA ARG A 40 -12.16 -3.63 -5.94
C ARG A 40 -12.60 -4.01 -7.35
N TRP A 41 -12.63 -5.31 -7.68
CA TRP A 41 -13.14 -5.77 -8.97
C TRP A 41 -14.62 -5.44 -9.18
N GLN A 42 -15.45 -5.59 -8.15
CA GLN A 42 -16.86 -5.19 -8.25
C GLN A 42 -17.01 -3.70 -8.55
N LYS A 43 -16.25 -2.83 -7.86
CA LYS A 43 -16.25 -1.38 -8.14
C LYS A 43 -15.89 -1.06 -9.60
N VAL A 44 -14.98 -1.82 -10.23
CA VAL A 44 -14.59 -1.62 -11.64
C VAL A 44 -15.76 -1.93 -12.58
N ILE A 45 -16.47 -3.03 -12.31
CA ILE A 45 -17.66 -3.43 -13.09
C ILE A 45 -18.74 -2.35 -12.96
N ASP A 46 -19.03 -1.92 -11.73
CA ASP A 46 -20.09 -0.93 -11.44
C ASP A 46 -19.81 0.44 -12.07
N LYS A 47 -18.52 0.82 -12.17
CA LYS A 47 -18.08 2.08 -12.80
C LYS A 47 -17.84 1.97 -14.31
N TYR A 48 -18.28 0.89 -14.97
CA TYR A 48 -18.07 0.67 -16.40
C TYR A 48 -16.59 0.80 -16.81
N SER A 49 -15.69 0.20 -16.03
CA SER A 49 -14.23 0.23 -16.25
C SER A 49 -13.55 1.60 -16.10
N ALA A 50 -14.21 2.62 -15.54
CA ALA A 50 -13.54 3.84 -15.10
C ALA A 50 -12.71 3.60 -13.83
N TYR A 51 -11.82 4.54 -13.49
CA TYR A 51 -11.00 4.45 -12.27
C TYR A 51 -11.88 4.32 -11.01
N ILE A 52 -11.52 3.34 -10.18
CA ILE A 52 -12.11 3.17 -8.85
C ILE A 52 -11.36 4.07 -7.88
N ASP A 53 -12.09 4.73 -7.00
CA ASP A 53 -11.49 5.47 -5.89
C ASP A 53 -11.13 4.48 -4.77
N GLU A 54 -10.08 4.80 -4.00
CA GLU A 54 -9.67 4.02 -2.82
C GLU A 54 -10.82 3.91 -1.81
#